data_AF-A0A0G1VU78-F1
#
_entry.id   AF-A0A0G1VU78-F1
#
_cell.length_a   1.000
_cell.length_b   1.000
_cell.length_c   1.000
_cell.angle_alpha   90.00
_cell.angle_beta   90.00
_cell.angle_gamma   90.00
#
_symmetry.space_group_name_H-M   'P 1'
#
loop_
_entity.id
_entity.type
_entity.pdbx_description
1 polymer ?
#
loop_
_entity_poly.entity_id
_entity_poly.type
_entity_poly.pdbx_seq_one_letter_code
_entity_poly.pdbx_strand_id
1 'polypeptide(L)'
;ESERGGEKIDLVLWSPDAKKFIEDALSPAQVQSVVLDEANHQATITVAPDQQSLAIGRGGQNVRLAAKLTGWKLDIVGGTGETLAEATEEGAVVIEKAPEVPAEAVAPEVMATKTPAVEPETATE
;
A
#
# COMPACT_ATOMS: atom_id res chain seq x y z
N GLU A 1 -14.20 25.03 -20.72
CA GLU A 1 -13.96 24.79 -19.29
C GLU A 1 -13.78 23.29 -19.13
N SER A 2 -12.55 22.84 -18.92
CA SER A 2 -12.26 21.40 -18.85
C SER A 2 -12.65 20.91 -17.47
N GLU A 3 -13.81 20.25 -17.43
CA GLU A 3 -14.34 19.49 -16.31
C GLU A 3 -13.23 18.66 -15.67
N ARG A 4 -13.04 18.78 -14.35
CA ARG A 4 -11.98 18.06 -13.64
C ARG A 4 -12.19 16.56 -13.85
N GLY A 5 -11.19 15.95 -14.47
CA GLY A 5 -11.25 14.60 -15.01
C GLY A 5 -11.49 13.55 -13.92
N GLY A 6 -12.54 12.76 -14.13
CA GLY A 6 -12.66 11.32 -13.84
C GLY A 6 -12.00 10.71 -12.60
N GLU A 7 -11.79 11.47 -11.52
CA GLU A 7 -11.25 10.94 -10.27
C GLU A 7 -12.31 10.01 -9.65
N LYS A 8 -11.94 8.75 -9.41
CA LYS A 8 -12.86 7.75 -8.87
C LYS A 8 -13.00 7.95 -7.36
N ILE A 9 -14.16 8.41 -6.93
CA ILE A 9 -14.49 8.59 -5.51
C ILE A 9 -15.16 7.30 -5.03
N ASP A 10 -14.55 6.65 -4.04
CA ASP A 10 -15.13 5.51 -3.34
C ASP A 10 -15.63 5.95 -1.95
N LEU A 11 -16.73 5.36 -1.49
CA LEU A 11 -17.36 5.67 -0.20
C LEU A 11 -17.21 4.48 0.72
N VAL A 12 -16.39 4.63 1.76
CA VAL A 12 -16.12 3.58 2.76
C VAL A 12 -16.74 3.93 4.10
N LEU A 13 -17.22 2.91 4.83
CA LEU A 13 -17.82 3.10 6.14
C LEU A 13 -16.73 3.19 7.20
N TRP A 14 -16.72 4.27 7.98
CA TRP A 14 -15.84 4.35 9.13
C TRP A 14 -16.26 3.33 10.20
N SER A 15 -15.27 2.65 10.77
CA SER A 15 -15.45 1.68 11.85
C SER A 15 -14.47 1.97 12.99
N PRO A 16 -14.88 1.84 14.26
CA PRO A 16 -13.97 1.92 15.40
C PRO A 16 -13.03 0.72 15.50
N ASP A 17 -13.40 -0.40 14.86
CA ASP A 17 -12.55 -1.59 14.77
C ASP A 17 -11.54 -1.41 13.63
N ALA A 18 -10.24 -1.33 13.98
CA ALA A 18 -9.16 -1.05 13.03
C ALA A 18 -9.11 -2.08 11.89
N LYS A 19 -9.33 -3.36 12.23
CA LYS A 19 -9.34 -4.44 11.24
C LYS A 19 -10.43 -4.17 10.21
N LYS A 20 -11.67 -3.99 10.67
CA LYS A 20 -12.80 -3.73 9.80
C LYS A 20 -12.65 -2.43 9.01
N PHE A 21 -12.05 -1.40 9.60
CA PHE A 21 -11.80 -0.14 8.91
C PHE A 21 -10.78 -0.29 7.78
N ILE A 22 -9.72 -1.08 7.99
CA ILE A 22 -8.72 -1.41 6.95
C ILE A 22 -9.34 -2.26 5.84
N GLU A 23 -10.18 -3.25 6.19
CA GLU A 23 -10.91 -4.06 5.21
C GLU A 23 -11.82 -3.19 4.32
N ASP A 24 -12.58 -2.26 4.91
CA ASP A 24 -13.44 -1.31 4.18
C ASP A 24 -12.61 -0.32 3.34
N ALA A 25 -11.47 0.16 3.86
CA ALA A 25 -10.61 1.12 3.16
C ALA A 25 -9.94 0.56 1.90
N LEU A 26 -9.80 -0.77 1.78
CA LEU A 26 -9.28 -1.43 0.59
C LEU A 26 -10.36 -1.78 -0.45
N SER A 27 -11.64 -1.53 -0.15
CA SER A 27 -12.74 -1.65 -1.10
C SER A 27 -12.41 -0.90 -2.40
N PRO A 28 -12.59 -1.49 -3.59
CA PRO A 28 -13.38 -2.69 -3.93
C PRO A 28 -12.64 -4.05 -3.82
N ALA A 29 -11.41 -4.09 -3.34
CA ALA A 29 -10.63 -5.33 -3.30
C ALA A 29 -11.08 -6.26 -2.17
N GLN A 30 -11.22 -7.57 -2.46
CA GLN A 30 -11.52 -8.56 -1.43
C GLN A 30 -10.27 -9.05 -0.71
N VAL A 31 -10.24 -8.81 0.59
CA VAL A 31 -9.21 -9.25 1.52
C VAL A 31 -9.55 -10.64 2.08
N GLN A 32 -8.56 -11.53 2.15
CA GLN A 32 -8.74 -12.87 2.72
C GLN A 32 -8.48 -12.88 4.23
N SER A 33 -7.47 -12.14 4.67
CA SER A 33 -7.11 -12.04 6.09
C SER A 33 -6.43 -10.71 6.35
N VAL A 34 -6.65 -10.17 7.54
CA VAL A 34 -5.98 -8.97 8.05
C VAL A 34 -5.41 -9.31 9.42
N VAL A 35 -4.11 -9.16 9.55
CA VAL A 35 -3.34 -9.32 10.79
C VAL A 35 -2.89 -7.94 11.22
N LEU A 36 -3.28 -7.52 12.41
CA LEU A 36 -2.85 -6.24 12.98
C LEU A 36 -1.67 -6.47 13.92
N ASP A 37 -0.66 -5.64 13.77
CA ASP A 37 0.46 -5.50 14.67
C ASP A 37 0.36 -4.15 15.37
N GLU A 38 -0.22 -4.16 16.57
CA GLU A 38 -0.42 -2.95 17.38
C GLU A 38 0.91 -2.38 17.90
N ALA A 39 1.97 -3.19 17.97
CA ALA A 39 3.28 -2.76 18.45
C ALA A 39 3.99 -1.84 17.46
N ASN A 40 3.88 -2.14 16.17
CA ASN A 40 4.48 -1.38 15.07
C ASN A 40 3.46 -0.53 14.31
N HIS A 41 2.20 -0.51 14.75
CA HIS A 41 1.09 0.17 14.07
C HIS A 41 0.98 -0.23 12.59
N GLN A 42 1.16 -1.52 12.33
CA GLN A 42 1.21 -2.12 11.00
C GLN A 42 0.08 -3.13 10.83
N ALA A 43 -0.45 -3.25 9.61
CA ALA A 43 -1.43 -4.23 9.23
C ALA A 43 -0.94 -5.03 8.02
N THR A 44 -0.91 -6.34 8.15
CA THR A 44 -0.59 -7.27 7.06
C THR A 44 -1.89 -7.83 6.50
N ILE A 45 -2.12 -7.60 5.21
CA ILE A 45 -3.33 -7.95 4.50
C ILE A 45 -3.01 -9.01 3.46
N THR A 46 -3.60 -10.19 3.61
CA THR A 46 -3.49 -11.27 2.63
C THR A 46 -4.60 -11.14 1.60
N VAL A 47 -4.24 -11.09 0.32
CA VAL A 47 -5.18 -11.00 -0.80
C VAL A 47 -5.02 -12.15 -1.78
N ALA A 48 -6.11 -12.48 -2.47
CA ALA A 48 -6.09 -13.47 -3.55
C ALA A 48 -5.34 -12.91 -4.78
N PRO A 49 -4.73 -13.76 -5.62
CA PRO A 49 -3.93 -13.32 -6.77
C PRO A 49 -4.69 -12.41 -7.74
N ASP A 50 -5.98 -12.66 -7.93
CA ASP A 50 -6.89 -11.85 -8.76
C ASP A 50 -7.22 -10.48 -8.13
N GLN A 51 -7.08 -10.33 -6.81
CA GLN A 51 -7.34 -9.09 -6.07
C GLN A 51 -6.09 -8.24 -5.84
N GLN A 52 -4.88 -8.75 -6.11
CA GLN A 52 -3.62 -8.03 -5.87
C GLN A 52 -3.60 -6.66 -6.57
N SER A 53 -3.94 -6.63 -7.86
CA SER A 53 -3.96 -5.40 -8.65
C SER A 53 -5.01 -4.39 -8.16
N LEU A 54 -6.15 -4.87 -7.65
CA LEU A 54 -7.22 -4.03 -7.12
C LEU A 54 -6.83 -3.46 -5.74
N ALA A 55 -6.24 -4.28 -4.87
CA ALA A 55 -5.81 -3.88 -3.53
C ALA A 55 -4.68 -2.85 -3.59
N ILE A 56 -3.68 -3.07 -4.47
CA ILE A 56 -2.56 -2.12 -4.66
C ILE A 56 -3.07 -0.86 -5.40
N GLY A 57 -3.90 -1.05 -6.43
CA GLY A 57 -4.33 0.02 -7.32
C GLY A 57 -3.23 0.46 -8.29
N ARG A 58 -3.59 1.30 -9.28
CA ARG A 58 -2.63 1.80 -10.28
C ARG A 58 -1.53 2.60 -9.59
N GLY A 59 -0.29 2.12 -9.69
CA GLY A 59 0.87 2.76 -9.05
C GLY A 59 0.79 2.81 -7.52
N GLY A 60 0.04 1.90 -6.88
CA GLY A 60 -0.08 1.89 -5.42
C GLY A 60 -1.06 2.92 -4.85
N GLN A 61 -1.84 3.60 -5.69
CA GLN A 61 -2.73 4.68 -5.24
C GLN A 61 -3.79 4.20 -4.24
N ASN A 62 -4.34 3.00 -4.41
CA ASN A 62 -5.40 2.51 -3.52
C ASN A 62 -4.85 2.23 -2.13
N VAL A 63 -3.79 1.43 -2.04
CA VAL A 63 -3.12 1.12 -0.76
C VAL A 63 -2.54 2.37 -0.09
N ARG A 64 -2.06 3.36 -0.87
CA ARG A 64 -1.60 4.65 -0.35
C ARG A 64 -2.72 5.43 0.34
N LEU A 65 -3.87 5.50 -0.32
CA LEU A 65 -5.03 6.22 0.20
C LEU A 65 -5.59 5.50 1.43
N ALA A 66 -5.68 4.17 1.39
CA ALA A 66 -6.09 3.37 2.54
C ALA A 66 -5.15 3.55 3.74
N ALA A 67 -3.82 3.55 3.54
CA ALA A 67 -2.84 3.77 4.60
C ALA A 67 -2.98 5.16 5.23
N LYS A 68 -3.17 6.20 4.41
CA LYS A 68 -3.44 7.57 4.90
C LYS A 68 -4.78 7.70 5.61
N LEU A 69 -5.82 7.03 5.10
CA LEU A 69 -7.17 7.10 5.64
C LEU A 69 -7.27 6.40 6.99
N THR A 70 -6.60 5.25 7.11
CA THR A 70 -6.58 4.45 8.33
C THR A 70 -5.56 4.98 9.34
N GLY A 71 -4.46 5.57 8.87
CA GLY A 71 -3.31 5.94 9.71
C GLY A 71 -2.46 4.73 10.12
N TRP A 72 -2.53 3.64 9.37
CA TRP A 72 -1.77 2.41 9.61
C TRP A 72 -0.80 2.14 8.47
N LYS A 73 0.35 1.51 8.78
CA LYS A 73 1.22 0.96 7.75
C LYS A 73 0.54 -0.28 7.17
N LEU A 74 0.25 -0.30 5.87
CA LEU A 74 -0.41 -1.43 5.20
C LEU A 74 0.60 -2.25 4.40
N ASP A 75 0.65 -3.55 4.65
CA ASP A 75 1.48 -4.52 3.95
C ASP A 75 0.58 -5.52 3.20
N ILE A 76 0.60 -5.49 1.87
CA ILE A 76 -0.19 -6.37 1.03
C ILE A 76 0.65 -7.61 0.71
N VAL A 77 0.20 -8.76 1.19
CA VAL A 77 0.82 -10.06 0.89
C VAL A 77 -0.08 -10.90 -0.01
N GLY A 78 0.52 -11.65 -0.93
CA GLY A 78 -0.18 -12.64 -1.72
C GLY A 78 -0.55 -13.87 -0.88
N GLY A 79 -1.50 -14.68 -1.37
CA GLY A 79 -1.87 -15.96 -0.71
C GLY A 79 -0.72 -16.96 -0.51
N THR A 80 0.42 -16.75 -1.18
CA THR A 80 1.67 -17.53 -1.02
C THR A 80 2.60 -16.97 0.07
N GLY A 81 2.23 -15.87 0.74
CA GLY A 81 3.05 -15.21 1.77
C GLY A 81 4.14 -14.29 1.23
N GLU A 82 4.12 -13.97 -0.07
CA GLU A 82 5.02 -13.01 -0.69
C GLU A 82 4.51 -11.58 -0.48
N THR A 83 5.38 -10.66 -0.03
CA THR A 83 5.06 -9.24 0.04
C THR A 83 5.00 -8.63 -1.37
N LEU A 84 3.89 -7.96 -1.66
CA LEU A 84 3.60 -7.38 -2.98
C LEU A 84 3.76 -5.87 -2.96
N ALA A 85 3.24 -5.23 -1.92
CA ALA A 85 3.34 -3.78 -1.73
C ALA A 85 3.27 -3.40 -0.25
N GLU A 86 4.05 -2.40 0.12
CA GLU A 86 4.02 -1.74 1.43
C GLU A 86 3.63 -0.29 1.25
N ALA A 87 2.70 0.19 2.08
CA ALA A 87 2.34 1.61 2.15
C ALA A 87 2.50 2.12 3.59
N THR A 88 3.22 3.22 3.75
CA THR A 88 3.31 3.93 5.03
C THR A 88 2.17 4.93 5.19
N GLU A 89 1.89 5.29 6.44
CA GLU A 89 0.94 6.36 6.81
C GLU A 89 1.30 7.73 6.18
N GLU A 90 2.59 8.00 5.93
CA GLU A 90 3.06 9.20 5.22
C GLU A 90 2.79 9.14 3.70
N GLY A 91 2.37 7.97 3.21
CA GLY A 91 2.07 7.72 1.83
C GLY A 91 3.30 7.41 0.98
N ALA A 92 4.37 6.89 1.55
CA ALA A 92 5.38 6.21 0.75
C ALA A 92 4.84 4.83 0.39
N VAL A 93 4.87 4.47 -0.90
CA VAL A 93 4.49 3.13 -1.35
C VAL A 93 5.69 2.47 -2.01
N VAL A 94 6.04 1.28 -1.53
CA VAL A 94 7.06 0.42 -2.11
C VAL A 94 6.35 -0.78 -2.72
N ILE A 95 6.48 -0.97 -4.04
CA ILE A 95 5.90 -2.11 -4.74
C ILE A 95 7.06 -3.04 -5.08
N GLU A 96 7.26 -4.10 -4.29
CA GLU A 96 8.36 -5.06 -4.49
C GLU A 96 8.08 -5.98 -5.68
N LYS A 97 6.81 -6.36 -5.88
CA LYS A 97 6.41 -7.22 -6.99
C LYS A 97 5.17 -6.62 -7.65
N ALA A 98 5.40 -5.87 -8.72
CA ALA A 98 4.31 -5.40 -9.56
C ALA A 98 3.58 -6.64 -10.14
N PRO A 99 2.25 -6.75 -10.03
CA PRO A 99 1.53 -7.71 -10.85
C PRO A 99 1.83 -7.38 -12.31
N GLU A 100 2.35 -8.36 -13.05
CA GLU A 100 2.68 -8.24 -14.46
C GLU A 100 1.38 -8.09 -15.25
N VAL A 101 0.87 -6.86 -15.36
CA VAL A 101 -0.27 -6.49 -16.20
C VAL A 101 0.25 -5.53 -17.28
N PRO A 102 0.02 -5.79 -18.58
CA PRO A 102 0.65 -5.06 -19.66
C PRO A 102 0.31 -3.56 -19.62
N ALA A 103 1.35 -2.78 -19.92
CA ALA A 103 1.39 -1.33 -19.91
C ALA A 103 0.27 -0.67 -20.72
N GLU A 104 -0.50 0.20 -20.09
CA GLU A 104 -0.85 1.47 -20.70
C GLU A 104 -1.14 2.54 -19.65
N ALA A 105 -0.38 3.64 -19.71
CA ALA A 105 -0.50 4.92 -18.98
C ALA A 105 -0.33 4.82 -17.45
N VAL A 106 0.30 5.71 -16.69
CA VAL A 106 0.97 7.00 -16.88
C VAL A 106 1.99 7.06 -15.73
N ALA A 107 3.23 7.44 -16.03
CA ALA A 107 4.28 7.77 -15.05
C ALA A 107 4.40 9.32 -14.95
N PRO A 108 5.26 9.90 -14.08
CA PRO A 108 6.07 9.29 -13.03
C PRO A 108 6.00 10.05 -11.67
N GLU A 109 6.25 9.36 -10.55
CA GLU A 109 7.14 9.92 -9.52
C GLU A 109 7.78 8.75 -8.78
N VAL A 110 9.05 8.49 -9.11
CA VAL A 110 9.92 7.53 -8.44
C VAL A 110 11.03 8.36 -7.82
N MET A 111 11.01 8.53 -6.50
CA MET A 111 12.18 8.92 -5.73
C MET A 111 12.19 8.17 -4.41
N ALA A 112 13.00 7.11 -4.35
CA ALA A 112 13.93 6.86 -3.24
C ALA A 112 14.74 5.59 -3.56
N THR A 113 15.93 5.81 -4.10
CA THR A 113 16.99 4.81 -4.18
C THR A 113 17.39 4.39 -2.78
N LYS A 114 17.24 3.10 -2.47
CA LYS A 114 17.81 2.47 -1.27
C LYS A 114 19.32 2.36 -1.45
N THR A 115 20.06 3.32 -0.91
CA THR A 115 21.50 3.22 -0.66
C THR A 115 21.69 2.29 0.54
N PRO A 116 22.37 1.13 0.45
CA PRO A 116 22.80 0.40 1.64
C PRO A 116 23.91 1.20 2.32
N ALA A 117 23.73 1.45 3.62
CA ALA A 117 24.67 2.14 4.48
C ALA A 117 26.04 1.44 4.47
N VAL A 118 27.08 2.20 4.16
CA VAL A 118 28.48 1.89 4.47
C VAL A 118 28.84 2.69 5.72
N GLU A 119 29.04 2.00 6.84
CA GLU A 119 29.82 2.54 7.96
C GLU A 119 31.30 2.59 7.52
N PRO A 120 31.94 3.75 7.71
CA PRO A 120 33.14 3.73 8.53
C PRO A 120 33.15 4.90 9.52
N GLU A 121 33.10 4.59 10.81
CA GLU A 121 33.45 5.55 11.86
C GLU A 121 34.94 5.85 11.80
N THR A 122 35.28 7.08 11.39
CA THR A 122 36.63 7.63 11.46
C THR A 122 36.82 8.46 12.72
N ALA A 123 37.93 8.16 13.41
CA ALA A 123 38.96 9.09 13.88
C ALA A 123 39.02 9.52 15.37
N THR A 124 40.19 9.21 15.93
CA THR A 124 41.05 10.05 16.80
C THR A 124 40.78 10.08 18.31
N GLU A 125 41.70 9.48 19.08
CA GLU A 125 42.83 10.20 19.71
C GLU A 125 44.04 9.26 19.90
#